data_AF-A0A5N7CPB6-F1
#
_entry.id   AF-A0A5N7CPB6-F1
#
_cell.length_a   1.000
_cell.length_b   1.000
_cell.length_c   1.000
_cell.angle_alpha   90.00
_cell.angle_beta   90.00
_cell.angle_gamma   90.00
#
_symmetry.space_group_name_H-M   'P 1'
#
loop_
_entity.id
_entity.type
_entity.pdbx_description
1 polymer ?
#
loop_
_entity_poly.entity_id
_entity_poly.type
_entity_poly.pdbx_seq_one_letter_code
_entity_poly.pdbx_strand_id
1 'polypeptide(L)'
;MLLIALLALSGLYNAEGRELLSTSTECSNLQPTNYSFYSLCLESRYHCGPSGYPIGYGQKNCSEFDTNREKLSTAGQEWMRTVMLCLQRKLVPFVGGSQNTTCDDLSQFAFGTHPLCYVDSGLCTLPIQD
;
A
#
# COMPACT_ATOMS: atom_id res chain seq x y z
N MET A 1 47.45 41.91 6.54
CA MET A 1 47.44 41.00 7.71
C MET A 1 46.13 40.24 7.62
N LEU A 2 46.13 39.04 7.02
CA LEU A 2 46.04 37.77 7.77
C LEU A 2 44.87 37.83 8.79
N LEU A 3 43.76 37.09 8.69
CA LEU A 3 43.58 35.70 8.28
C LEU A 3 42.16 35.40 7.80
N ILE A 4 42.11 34.37 6.95
CA ILE A 4 40.97 33.59 6.46
C ILE A 4 40.52 32.59 7.56
N ALA A 5 39.27 32.11 7.46
CA ALA A 5 38.72 30.83 7.96
C ALA A 5 37.93 30.84 9.28
N LEU A 6 36.60 30.74 9.12
CA LEU A 6 35.65 29.81 9.77
C LEU A 6 34.28 30.09 9.09
N LEU A 7 34.02 29.67 7.84
CA LEU A 7 33.43 28.38 7.43
C LEU A 7 32.38 27.88 8.46
N ALA A 8 31.08 27.77 8.19
CA ALA A 8 30.34 27.51 6.95
C ALA A 8 29.05 28.36 6.91
N LEU A 9 28.88 29.21 5.89
CA LEU A 9 28.00 28.97 4.73
C LEU A 9 26.53 28.75 5.12
N SER A 10 25.82 29.88 5.20
CA SER A 10 24.58 30.12 4.46
C SER A 10 24.02 28.93 3.68
N GLY A 11 22.98 28.32 4.24
CA GLY A 11 22.17 27.27 3.60
C GLY A 11 20.71 27.46 3.94
N LEU A 12 20.09 28.47 3.31
CA LEU A 12 18.71 28.50 2.85
C LEU A 12 17.61 28.16 3.88
N TYR A 13 17.08 29.20 4.51
CA TYR A 13 15.63 29.32 4.66
C TYR A 13 14.99 29.03 3.29
N ASN A 14 14.32 27.90 3.14
CA ASN A 14 13.47 27.66 1.98
C ASN A 14 12.12 28.33 2.23
N ALA A 15 11.75 29.23 1.31
CA ALA A 15 10.45 29.86 1.24
C ALA A 15 9.41 28.86 0.71
N GLU A 16 9.06 27.86 1.51
CA GLU A 16 7.96 26.93 1.22
C GLU A 16 7.39 26.39 2.53
N GLY A 17 6.54 27.21 3.15
CA GLY A 17 5.58 26.75 4.16
C GLY A 17 4.52 25.85 3.52
N ARG A 18 4.90 24.65 3.09
CA ARG A 18 4.00 23.54 2.76
C ARG A 18 4.37 22.31 3.57
N GLU A 19 3.68 22.15 4.69
CA GLU A 19 3.39 20.83 5.23
C GLU A 19 2.28 20.21 4.37
N LEU A 20 2.64 19.64 3.21
CA LEU A 20 1.68 18.98 2.33
C LEU A 20 2.37 17.88 1.52
N LEU A 21 2.08 16.64 1.92
CA LEU A 21 2.06 15.48 1.05
C LEU A 21 3.41 15.11 0.42
N SER A 22 4.31 14.53 1.22
CA SER A 22 5.10 13.43 0.65
C SER A 22 4.13 12.29 0.39
N THR A 23 3.46 12.29 -0.77
CA THR A 23 3.04 11.05 -1.41
C THR A 23 4.32 10.25 -1.62
N SER A 24 4.70 9.49 -0.60
CA SER A 24 5.91 8.69 -0.63
C SER A 24 5.83 7.78 -1.86
N THR A 25 6.96 7.52 -2.49
CA THR A 25 7.10 6.60 -3.62
C THR A 25 6.34 5.28 -3.38
N GLU A 26 6.17 4.86 -2.11
CA GLU A 26 5.41 3.69 -1.67
C GLU A 26 3.95 3.65 -2.14
N CYS A 27 3.28 4.81 -2.22
CA CYS A 27 1.86 4.87 -2.58
C CYS A 27 1.60 4.77 -4.08
N SER A 28 2.66 4.87 -4.89
CA SER A 28 2.62 4.83 -6.35
C SER A 28 3.44 3.67 -6.93
N ASN A 29 4.44 3.16 -6.20
CA ASN A 29 5.28 2.03 -6.56
C ASN A 29 4.80 0.75 -5.86
N LEU A 30 3.72 0.19 -6.41
CA LEU A 30 3.14 -1.04 -5.87
C LEU A 30 4.01 -2.25 -6.20
N GLN A 31 4.32 -3.02 -5.15
CA GLN A 31 5.01 -4.30 -5.26
C GLN A 31 4.13 -5.37 -4.60
N PRO A 32 4.13 -6.63 -5.08
CA PRO A 32 3.31 -7.70 -4.49
C PRO A 32 3.50 -7.87 -2.98
N THR A 33 4.67 -7.52 -2.45
CA THR A 33 5.03 -7.61 -1.04
C THR A 33 5.07 -6.25 -0.33
N ASN A 34 4.52 -5.19 -0.93
CA ASN A 34 4.44 -3.89 -0.28
C ASN A 34 3.34 -3.89 0.79
N TYR A 35 3.61 -4.51 1.94
CA TYR A 35 2.68 -4.55 3.08
C TYR A 35 2.38 -3.15 3.63
N SER A 36 3.37 -2.26 3.52
CA SER A 36 3.32 -0.90 4.05
C SER A 36 2.37 0.02 3.29
N PHE A 37 1.93 -0.33 2.07
CA PHE A 37 0.91 0.43 1.34
C PHE A 37 -0.33 0.71 2.21
N TYR A 38 -0.80 -0.30 2.95
CA TYR A 38 -2.01 -0.17 3.75
C TYR A 38 -1.83 0.81 4.91
N SER A 39 -0.75 0.71 5.67
CA SER A 39 -0.48 1.62 6.79
C SER A 39 -0.04 3.01 6.33
N LEU A 40 0.95 3.08 5.44
CA LEU A 40 1.56 4.34 5.05
C LEU A 40 0.68 5.19 4.12
N CYS A 41 -0.19 4.57 3.32
CA CYS A 41 -0.97 5.28 2.31
C CYS A 41 -2.46 5.36 2.65
N LEU A 42 -3.10 4.23 2.93
CA LEU A 42 -4.54 4.22 3.23
C LEU A 42 -4.81 4.63 4.67
N GLU A 43 -4.15 4.04 5.66
CA GLU A 43 -4.40 4.36 7.06
C GLU A 43 -3.97 5.78 7.42
N SER A 44 -2.79 6.23 6.96
CA SER A 44 -2.36 7.64 7.10
C SER A 44 -3.35 8.65 6.53
N ARG A 45 -4.23 8.23 5.62
CA ARG A 45 -5.28 9.08 5.06
C ARG A 45 -6.60 8.94 5.82
N TYR A 46 -7.11 7.72 5.95
CA TYR A 46 -8.48 7.48 6.43
C TYR A 46 -8.58 7.31 7.94
N HIS A 47 -7.50 6.91 8.62
CA HIS A 47 -7.46 6.74 10.08
C HIS A 47 -8.57 5.81 10.58
N CYS A 48 -8.80 4.69 9.88
CA CYS A 48 -9.90 3.77 10.19
C CYS A 48 -9.67 2.92 11.43
N GLY A 49 -8.45 2.94 11.97
CA GLY A 49 -8.06 2.23 13.17
C GLY A 49 -7.81 0.73 12.96
N PRO A 50 -7.47 0.02 14.04
CA PRO A 50 -7.02 -1.37 13.97
C PRO A 50 -8.08 -2.37 13.50
N SER A 51 -9.37 -2.03 13.60
CA SER A 51 -10.48 -2.84 13.05
C SER A 51 -10.90 -2.41 11.65
N GLY A 52 -10.39 -1.29 11.15
CA GLY A 52 -10.71 -0.77 9.82
C GLY A 52 -10.04 -1.58 8.71
N TYR A 53 -10.54 -1.40 7.48
CA TYR A 53 -10.05 -2.18 6.33
C TYR A 53 -8.52 -2.08 6.12
N PRO A 54 -7.87 -0.89 6.14
CA PRO A 54 -6.44 -0.80 5.86
C PRO A 54 -5.59 -1.70 6.77
N ILE A 55 -5.74 -1.56 8.10
CA ILE A 55 -4.92 -2.29 9.06
C ILE A 55 -5.52 -3.66 9.40
N GLY A 56 -6.78 -3.68 9.81
CA GLY A 56 -7.46 -4.86 10.36
C GLY A 56 -7.70 -5.96 9.33
N TYR A 57 -7.73 -5.62 8.04
CA TYR A 57 -7.92 -6.58 6.96
C TYR A 57 -6.77 -6.57 5.95
N GLY A 58 -6.55 -5.46 5.24
CA GLY A 58 -5.59 -5.36 4.13
C GLY A 58 -4.17 -5.73 4.54
N GLN A 59 -3.58 -4.99 5.49
CA GLN A 59 -2.23 -5.24 5.97
C GLN A 59 -2.12 -6.61 6.63
N LYS A 60 -3.07 -6.94 7.52
CA LYS A 60 -3.10 -8.22 8.25
C LYS A 60 -3.01 -9.42 7.30
N ASN A 61 -3.92 -9.53 6.33
CA ASN A 61 -3.96 -10.66 5.40
C ASN A 61 -2.73 -10.66 4.46
N CYS A 62 -2.26 -9.48 4.06
CA CYS A 62 -1.05 -9.36 3.23
C CYS A 62 0.19 -9.90 3.98
N SER A 63 0.32 -9.61 5.28
CA SER A 63 1.39 -10.17 6.13
C SER A 63 1.21 -11.66 6.44
N GLU A 64 -0.04 -12.12 6.60
CA GLU A 64 -0.33 -13.55 6.79
C GLU A 64 0.08 -14.37 5.56
N PHE A 65 -0.07 -13.84 4.35
CA PHE A 65 0.45 -14.52 3.15
C PHE A 65 1.96 -14.77 3.25
N ASP A 66 2.77 -13.78 3.63
CA ASP A 66 4.21 -13.97 3.72
C ASP A 66 4.59 -15.08 4.70
N THR A 67 3.85 -15.15 5.82
CA THR A 67 4.03 -16.18 6.85
C THR A 67 3.63 -17.57 6.36
N ASN A 68 2.65 -17.66 5.47
CA ASN A 68 2.02 -18.92 5.07
C ASN A 68 2.31 -19.35 3.62
N ARG A 69 3.05 -18.54 2.84
CA ARG A 69 3.27 -18.76 1.40
C ARG A 69 3.81 -20.14 1.06
N GLU A 70 4.61 -20.73 1.95
CA GLU A 70 5.23 -22.05 1.77
C GLU A 70 4.23 -23.21 1.85
N LYS A 71 3.00 -22.95 2.31
CA LYS A 71 1.89 -23.91 2.27
C LYS A 71 1.27 -24.02 0.88
N LEU A 72 1.51 -23.05 0.01
CA LEU A 72 1.05 -23.04 -1.36
C LEU A 72 2.13 -23.59 -2.29
N SER A 73 1.70 -24.22 -3.38
CA SER A 73 2.57 -24.57 -4.50
C SER A 73 3.23 -23.32 -5.07
N THR A 74 4.26 -23.50 -5.90
CA THR A 74 4.86 -22.39 -6.65
C THR A 74 3.82 -21.61 -7.46
N ALA A 75 2.83 -22.29 -8.03
CA ALA A 75 1.75 -21.64 -8.77
C ALA A 75 0.82 -20.83 -7.84
N GLY A 76 0.46 -21.38 -6.68
CA GLY A 76 -0.35 -20.68 -5.67
C GLY A 76 0.36 -19.44 -5.10
N GLN A 77 1.67 -19.52 -4.89
CA GLN A 77 2.47 -18.37 -4.44
C GLN A 77 2.49 -17.24 -5.48
N GLU A 78 2.62 -17.57 -6.77
CA GLU A 78 2.60 -16.58 -7.85
C GLU A 78 1.20 -15.99 -8.05
N TRP A 79 0.17 -16.82 -7.97
CA TRP A 79 -1.23 -16.37 -7.99
C TRP A 79 -1.49 -15.36 -6.88
N MET A 80 -1.09 -15.66 -5.64
CA MET A 80 -1.33 -14.74 -4.52
C MET A 80 -0.53 -13.44 -4.66
N ARG A 81 0.69 -13.47 -5.20
CA ARG A 81 1.42 -12.24 -5.56
C ARG A 81 0.65 -11.37 -6.55
N THR A 82 0.08 -12.00 -7.57
CA THR A 82 -0.75 -11.32 -8.58
C THR A 82 -2.01 -10.73 -7.98
N VAL A 83 -2.68 -11.48 -7.10
CA VAL A 83 -3.87 -11.03 -6.35
C VAL A 83 -3.56 -9.81 -5.49
N MET A 84 -2.51 -9.86 -4.66
CA MET A 84 -2.15 -8.74 -3.77
C MET A 84 -1.86 -7.47 -4.57
N LEU A 85 -1.13 -7.59 -5.69
CA LEU A 85 -0.86 -6.46 -6.55
C LEU A 85 -2.13 -5.90 -7.22
N CYS A 86 -3.05 -6.78 -7.64
CA CYS A 86 -4.35 -6.38 -8.17
C CYS A 86 -5.16 -5.57 -7.14
N LEU A 87 -5.27 -6.09 -5.91
CA LEU A 87 -6.02 -5.44 -4.83
C LEU A 87 -5.46 -4.06 -4.50
N GLN A 88 -4.13 -3.93 -4.35
CA GLN A 88 -3.50 -2.65 -4.08
C GLN A 88 -3.72 -1.64 -5.21
N ARG A 89 -3.63 -2.07 -6.48
CA ARG A 89 -3.89 -1.21 -7.65
C ARG A 89 -5.29 -0.63 -7.65
N LYS A 90 -6.30 -1.42 -7.26
CA LYS A 90 -7.69 -0.93 -7.15
C LYS A 90 -7.85 0.16 -6.08
N LEU A 91 -6.96 0.20 -5.09
CA LEU A 91 -7.01 1.14 -3.97
C LEU A 91 -6.15 2.40 -4.17
N VAL A 92 -5.25 2.45 -5.15
CA VAL A 92 -4.45 3.66 -5.46
C VAL A 92 -5.30 4.94 -5.64
N PRO A 93 -6.45 4.92 -6.34
CA PRO A 93 -7.30 6.10 -6.45
C PRO A 93 -7.80 6.65 -5.10
N PHE A 94 -7.83 5.81 -4.05
CA PHE A 94 -8.24 6.21 -2.71
C PHE A 94 -7.11 6.82 -1.89
N VAL A 95 -5.87 6.87 -2.39
CA VAL A 95 -4.75 7.52 -1.68
C VAL A 95 -4.64 9.00 -2.07
N GLY A 96 -4.78 9.33 -3.36
CA GLY A 96 -4.43 10.64 -3.92
C GLY A 96 -5.39 11.81 -3.67
N GLY A 97 -6.25 11.76 -2.65
CA GLY A 97 -7.19 12.84 -2.33
C GLY A 97 -8.48 12.90 -3.18
N SER A 98 -8.48 12.34 -4.40
CA SER A 98 -9.55 12.52 -5.38
C SER A 98 -10.89 11.87 -5.01
N GLN A 99 -10.84 10.74 -4.30
CA GLN A 99 -12.01 10.07 -3.75
C GLN A 99 -12.15 10.46 -2.28
N ASN A 100 -13.19 11.19 -1.89
CA ASN A 100 -13.50 11.49 -0.49
C ASN A 100 -14.66 10.61 -0.04
N THR A 101 -14.39 9.64 0.83
CA THR A 101 -15.34 8.59 1.22
C THR A 101 -15.11 8.18 2.67
N THR A 102 -16.04 7.44 3.27
CA THR A 102 -15.89 6.96 4.65
C THR A 102 -15.05 5.68 4.73
N CYS A 103 -14.64 5.29 5.93
CA CYS A 103 -14.00 3.99 6.16
C CYS A 103 -14.90 2.80 5.76
N ASP A 104 -16.22 2.94 5.94
CA ASP A 104 -17.18 1.90 5.57
C ASP A 104 -17.31 1.77 4.05
N ASP A 105 -17.38 2.89 3.33
CA ASP A 105 -17.40 2.89 1.87
C ASP A 105 -16.10 2.33 1.27
N LEU A 106 -14.95 2.72 1.84
CA LEU A 106 -13.65 2.20 1.44
C LEU A 106 -13.60 0.68 1.64
N SER A 107 -14.08 0.21 2.79
CA SER A 107 -14.16 -1.22 3.12
C SER A 107 -15.05 -1.96 2.14
N GLN A 108 -16.27 -1.46 1.89
CA GLN A 108 -17.22 -2.05 0.95
C GLN A 108 -16.63 -2.13 -0.46
N PHE A 109 -16.02 -1.05 -0.94
CA PHE A 109 -15.35 -1.02 -2.24
C PHE A 109 -14.24 -2.07 -2.28
N ALA A 110 -13.36 -2.08 -1.28
CA ALA A 110 -12.19 -2.95 -1.27
C ALA A 110 -12.59 -4.43 -1.25
N PHE A 111 -13.57 -4.82 -0.41
CA PHE A 111 -14.15 -6.16 -0.43
C PHE A 111 -14.74 -6.53 -1.78
N GLY A 112 -15.44 -5.60 -2.44
CA GLY A 112 -16.01 -5.80 -3.77
C GLY A 112 -14.97 -6.11 -4.86
N THR A 113 -13.70 -5.77 -4.67
CA THR A 113 -12.64 -6.05 -5.65
C THR A 113 -12.09 -7.48 -5.60
N HIS A 114 -12.29 -8.21 -4.50
CA HIS A 114 -11.63 -9.50 -4.26
C HIS A 114 -12.03 -10.58 -5.28
N PRO A 115 -13.33 -10.83 -5.55
CA PRO A 115 -13.71 -11.91 -6.46
C PRO A 115 -13.09 -11.74 -7.85
N LEU A 116 -13.11 -10.51 -8.37
CA LEU A 116 -12.53 -10.21 -9.67
C LEU A 116 -11.00 -10.37 -9.65
N CYS A 117 -10.31 -9.83 -8.64
CA CYS A 117 -8.85 -10.00 -8.54
C CYS A 117 -8.44 -11.46 -8.39
N TYR A 118 -9.23 -12.31 -7.73
CA TYR A 118 -8.96 -13.75 -7.63
C TYR A 118 -9.10 -14.45 -8.98
N VAL A 119 -10.22 -14.22 -9.67
CA VAL A 119 -10.52 -14.84 -10.97
C VAL A 119 -9.53 -14.37 -12.04
N ASP A 120 -9.33 -13.05 -12.17
CA ASP A 120 -8.44 -12.46 -13.18
C ASP A 120 -6.97 -12.83 -12.94
N SER A 121 -6.59 -13.17 -11.71
CA SER A 121 -5.23 -13.67 -11.41
C SER A 121 -5.05 -15.14 -11.75
N GLY A 122 -6.10 -15.87 -12.15
CA GLY A 122 -6.01 -17.25 -12.59
C GLY A 122 -6.46 -18.29 -11.57
N LEU A 123 -7.33 -17.92 -10.59
CA LEU A 123 -7.88 -18.87 -9.62
C LEU A 123 -8.46 -20.13 -10.30
N CYS A 124 -9.17 -19.97 -11.42
CA CYS A 124 -9.80 -21.07 -12.15
C CYS A 124 -8.81 -22.06 -12.80
N THR A 125 -7.52 -21.72 -12.82
CA THR A 125 -6.45 -22.54 -13.41
C THR A 125 -5.45 -23.05 -12.37
N LEU A 126 -5.64 -22.71 -11.10
CA LEU A 126 -4.79 -23.20 -10.03
C LEU A 126 -5.02 -24.71 -9.81
N PRO A 127 -3.96 -25.46 -9.43
CA PRO A 127 -4.14 -26.85 -9.05
C PRO A 127 -4.94 -26.94 -7.74
N ILE A 128 -5.87 -27.90 -7.66
CA ILE A 128 -6.87 -28.07 -6.58
C ILE A 128 -6.30 -28.08 -5.15
N GLN A 129 -5.01 -28.40 -4.98
CA GLN A 129 -4.33 -28.42 -3.69
C GLN A 129 -3.96 -27.04 -3.12
N ASP A 130 -4.04 -25.98 -3.93
CA ASP A 130 -3.85 -24.58 -3.52
C ASP A 130 -5.19 -23.98 -3.06
#